data_AF-A0A525KHA4-F1
#
_entry.id   AF-A0A525KHA4-F1
#
_cell.length_a   1.000
_cell.length_b   1.000
_cell.length_c   1.000
_cell.angle_alpha   90.00
_cell.angle_beta   90.00
_cell.angle_gamma   90.00
#
_symmetry.space_group_name_H-M   'P 1'
#
loop_
_entity.id
_entity.type
_entity.pdbx_description
1 polymer ?
#
loop_
_entity_poly.entity_id
_entity_poly.type
_entity_poly.pdbx_seq_one_letter_code
_entity_poly.pdbx_strand_id
1 'polypeptide(L)'
;MSVAPERKVARMTSAEARQKVLRALDVAINVFNNPKLSGTLHDPAVDVTFAELELDSLAAVECCMALEDDVGIDIDPADLAIHDSINKLAEHILRRATAA
;
A
#
# COMPACT_ATOMS: atom_id res chain seq x y z
N MET A 1 15.36 -13.27 30.19
CA MET A 1 15.20 -13.93 28.88
C MET A 1 14.22 -13.10 28.07
N SER A 2 14.45 -12.98 26.76
CA SER A 2 13.56 -12.37 25.75
C SER A 2 13.77 -10.87 25.46
N VAL A 3 14.80 -10.67 24.64
CA VAL A 3 15.07 -9.62 23.65
C VAL A 3 14.02 -8.52 23.44
N ALA A 4 14.51 -7.28 23.53
CA ALA A 4 13.86 -6.10 22.99
C ALA A 4 13.70 -6.23 21.46
N PRO A 5 12.61 -5.72 20.85
CA PRO A 5 12.54 -5.64 19.41
C PRO A 5 13.52 -4.56 18.95
N GLU A 6 14.68 -4.98 18.47
CA GLU A 6 15.54 -4.16 17.63
C GLU A 6 14.69 -3.73 16.43
N ARG A 7 14.15 -2.51 16.45
CA ARG A 7 13.62 -1.83 15.27
C ARG A 7 14.82 -1.53 14.36
N LYS A 8 15.31 -2.59 13.72
CA LYS A 8 16.14 -2.53 12.54
C LYS A 8 15.29 -1.80 11.52
N VAL A 9 15.71 -0.60 11.10
CA VAL A 9 15.11 0.08 9.95
C VAL A 9 15.36 -0.83 8.76
N ALA A 10 14.44 -1.76 8.54
CA ALA A 10 14.54 -2.75 7.48
C ALA A 10 14.42 -1.97 6.18
N ARG A 11 15.43 -2.07 5.32
CA ARG A 11 15.30 -1.60 3.93
C ARG A 11 14.06 -2.27 3.36
N MET A 12 12.99 -1.49 3.20
CA MET A 12 11.78 -1.99 2.58
C MET A 12 12.13 -2.44 1.18
N THR A 13 11.69 -3.63 0.78
CA THR A 13 11.79 -4.11 -0.60
C THR A 13 10.56 -3.68 -1.39
N SER A 14 10.63 -3.71 -2.73
CA SER A 14 9.47 -3.42 -3.58
C SER A 14 8.30 -4.38 -3.34
N ALA A 15 8.60 -5.65 -3.06
CA ALA A 15 7.60 -6.65 -2.70
C ALA A 15 6.90 -6.30 -1.38
N GLU A 16 7.65 -5.88 -0.35
CA GLU A 16 7.08 -5.44 0.92
C GLU A 16 6.26 -4.15 0.78
N ALA A 17 6.74 -3.19 -0.02
CA ALA A 17 6.02 -1.96 -0.33
C ALA A 17 4.63 -2.26 -0.92
N ARG A 18 4.61 -3.15 -1.93
CA ARG A 18 3.38 -3.58 -2.57
C ARG A 18 2.46 -4.30 -1.61
N GLN A 19 2.99 -5.19 -0.76
CA GLN A 19 2.16 -5.88 0.25
C GLN A 19 1.52 -4.90 1.24
N LYS A 20 2.24 -3.85 1.64
CA LYS A 20 1.71 -2.80 2.53
C LYS A 20 0.58 -2.01 1.88
N VAL A 21 0.75 -1.64 0.60
CA VAL A 21 -0.33 -1.02 -0.20
C VAL A 21 -1.55 -1.94 -0.28
N LEU A 22 -1.35 -3.21 -0.63
CA LEU A 22 -2.45 -4.18 -0.73
C LEU A 22 -3.18 -4.35 0.59
N ARG A 23 -2.46 -4.37 1.72
CA ARG A 23 -3.07 -4.43 3.05
C ARG A 23 -3.91 -3.18 3.34
N ALA A 24 -3.39 -1.99 3.04
CA ALA A 24 -4.14 -0.76 3.25
C ALA A 24 -5.40 -0.67 2.38
N LEU A 25 -5.32 -1.14 1.13
CA LEU A 25 -6.47 -1.29 0.25
C LEU A 25 -7.48 -2.30 0.79
N ASP A 26 -7.01 -3.42 1.36
CA ASP A 26 -7.90 -4.39 2.00
C ASP A 26 -8.63 -3.80 3.22
N VAL A 27 -7.94 -2.99 4.02
CA VAL A 27 -8.57 -2.27 5.14
C VAL A 27 -9.61 -1.26 4.64
N ALA A 28 -9.33 -0.54 3.56
CA ALA A 28 -10.21 0.52 3.05
C ALA A 28 -11.43 0.00 2.28
N ILE A 29 -11.24 -0.97 1.39
CA ILE A 29 -12.30 -1.45 0.46
C ILE A 29 -12.51 -2.96 0.48
N ASN A 30 -11.82 -3.69 1.36
CA ASN A 30 -11.90 -5.15 1.44
C ASN A 30 -11.59 -5.80 0.08
N VAL A 31 -10.50 -5.35 -0.53
CA VAL A 31 -10.12 -5.68 -1.92
C VAL A 31 -9.99 -7.19 -2.16
N PHE A 32 -9.63 -7.98 -1.13
CA PHE A 32 -9.54 -9.43 -1.25
C PHE A 32 -10.90 -10.13 -1.24
N ASN A 33 -11.98 -9.45 -0.82
CA ASN A 33 -13.33 -9.97 -0.91
C ASN A 33 -13.89 -9.96 -2.34
N ASN A 34 -13.21 -9.31 -3.29
CA ASN A 34 -13.55 -9.40 -4.70
C ASN A 34 -12.84 -10.60 -5.38
N PRO A 35 -13.55 -11.71 -5.69
CA PRO A 35 -12.93 -12.91 -6.23
C PRO A 35 -12.31 -12.73 -7.62
N LYS A 36 -12.71 -11.68 -8.36
CA LYS A 36 -12.13 -11.35 -9.67
C LYS A 36 -10.76 -10.68 -9.55
N LEU A 37 -10.53 -9.97 -8.44
CA LEU A 37 -9.32 -9.16 -8.24
C LEU A 37 -8.29 -9.88 -7.37
N SER A 38 -8.72 -10.69 -6.39
CA SER A 38 -7.82 -11.37 -5.46
C SER A 38 -6.67 -12.13 -6.16
N GLY A 39 -6.96 -12.94 -7.18
CA GLY A 39 -5.93 -13.67 -7.93
C GLY A 39 -4.96 -12.76 -8.68
N THR A 40 -5.46 -11.67 -9.23
CA THR A 40 -4.69 -10.66 -9.98
C THR A 40 -3.79 -9.82 -9.08
N LEU A 41 -4.26 -9.47 -7.88
CA LEU A 41 -3.53 -8.65 -6.91
C LEU A 41 -2.30 -9.37 -6.35
N HIS A 42 -2.37 -10.70 -6.25
CA HIS A 42 -1.24 -11.55 -5.86
C HIS A 42 -0.13 -11.60 -6.92
N ASP A 43 -0.41 -11.25 -8.18
CA ASP A 43 0.59 -11.21 -9.24
C ASP A 43 1.33 -9.86 -9.23
N PRO A 44 2.64 -9.81 -8.91
CA PRO A 44 3.41 -8.57 -8.90
C PRO A 44 3.61 -7.97 -10.30
N ALA A 45 3.44 -8.76 -11.37
CA ALA A 45 3.51 -8.27 -12.74
C ALA A 45 2.24 -7.51 -13.16
N VAL A 46 1.14 -7.68 -12.42
CA VAL A 46 -0.10 -6.97 -12.71
C VAL A 46 -0.16 -5.67 -11.91
N ASP A 47 -0.29 -4.58 -12.65
CA ASP A 47 -0.60 -3.28 -12.09
C ASP A 47 -2.10 -3.02 -12.23
N VAL A 48 -2.77 -2.82 -11.11
CA VAL A 48 -4.21 -2.53 -11.05
C VAL A 48 -4.37 -1.09 -10.63
N THR A 49 -5.21 -0.35 -11.35
CA THR A 49 -5.48 1.05 -11.04
C THR A 49 -6.50 1.18 -9.92
N PHE A 50 -6.44 2.26 -9.15
CA PHE A 50 -7.42 2.55 -8.11
C PHE A 50 -8.83 2.76 -8.67
N ALA A 51 -8.94 3.23 -9.92
CA ALA A 51 -10.21 3.31 -10.62
C ALA A 51 -10.84 1.92 -10.88
N GLU A 52 -10.03 0.92 -11.23
CA GLU A 52 -10.50 -0.47 -11.39
C GLU A 52 -10.88 -1.13 -10.06
N LEU A 53 -10.29 -0.67 -8.96
CA LEU A 53 -10.66 -1.07 -7.60
C LEU A 53 -11.89 -0.33 -7.07
N GLU A 54 -12.46 0.60 -7.85
CA GLU A 54 -13.56 1.47 -7.41
C GLU A 54 -13.20 2.24 -6.12
N LEU A 55 -11.95 2.72 -6.03
CA LEU A 55 -11.47 3.46 -4.87
C LEU A 55 -12.12 4.84 -4.82
N ASP A 56 -13.13 4.99 -3.97
CA ASP A 56 -13.78 6.28 -3.70
C ASP A 56 -12.90 7.23 -2.88
N SER A 57 -13.26 8.52 -2.85
CA SER A 57 -12.52 9.54 -2.10
C SER A 57 -12.42 9.25 -0.60
N LEU A 58 -13.45 8.64 0.00
CA LEU A 58 -13.42 8.19 1.39
C LEU A 58 -12.43 7.03 1.57
N ALA A 59 -12.50 6.04 0.70
CA ALA A 59 -11.62 4.88 0.73
C ALA A 59 -10.15 5.27 0.49
N ALA A 60 -9.89 6.27 -0.34
CA ALA A 60 -8.56 6.83 -0.54
C ALA A 60 -8.00 7.40 0.78
N VAL A 61 -8.80 8.14 1.54
CA VAL A 61 -8.40 8.67 2.86
C VAL A 61 -8.17 7.54 3.87
N GLU A 62 -9.05 6.55 3.92
CA GLU A 62 -8.89 5.37 4.80
C GLU A 62 -7.64 4.56 4.46
N CYS A 63 -7.35 4.39 3.17
CA CYS A 63 -6.14 3.74 2.68
C CYS A 63 -4.88 4.52 3.11
N CYS A 64 -4.88 5.85 2.97
CA CYS A 64 -3.79 6.71 3.42
C CYS A 64 -3.53 6.57 4.92
N MET A 65 -4.58 6.61 5.75
CA MET A 65 -4.47 6.44 7.20
C MET A 65 -3.93 5.05 7.56
N ALA A 66 -4.38 4.00 6.89
CA ALA A 66 -3.89 2.64 7.11
C ALA A 66 -2.41 2.49 6.71
N LEU A 67 -1.99 3.15 5.62
CA LEU A 67 -0.60 3.20 5.18
C LEU A 67 0.30 3.97 6.15
N GLU A 68 -0.17 5.09 6.66
CA GLU A 68 0.54 5.87 7.67
C GLU A 68 0.71 5.07 8.97
N ASP A 69 -0.32 4.38 9.44
CA ASP A 69 -0.24 3.53 10.64
C ASP A 69 0.72 2.34 10.44
N ASP A 70 0.69 1.68 9.27
CA ASP A 70 1.47 0.46 9.01
C ASP A 70 2.94 0.73 8.63
N VAL A 71 3.23 1.87 7.98
CA VAL A 71 4.58 2.20 7.46
C VAL A 71 5.19 3.44 8.13
N GLY A 72 4.40 4.30 8.75
CA GLY A 72 4.85 5.56 9.33
C GLY A 72 5.15 6.64 8.28
N ILE A 73 4.61 6.50 7.06
CA ILE A 73 4.78 7.45 5.96
C ILE A 73 3.45 8.15 5.72
N ASP A 74 3.46 9.47 5.89
CA ASP A 74 2.33 10.35 5.59
C ASP A 74 2.10 10.39 4.07
N ILE A 75 0.97 9.87 3.61
CA ILE A 75 0.54 9.84 2.21
C ILE A 75 -0.73 10.69 2.09
N ASP A 76 -0.74 11.65 1.16
CA ASP A 76 -1.94 12.47 0.93
C ASP A 76 -2.84 11.80 -0.13
N PRO A 77 -4.18 11.93 -0.05
CA PRO A 77 -5.06 11.48 -1.12
C PRO A 77 -4.73 12.08 -2.50
N ALA A 78 -4.09 13.26 -2.56
CA ALA A 78 -3.56 13.81 -3.81
C ALA A 78 -2.44 12.93 -4.41
N ASP A 79 -1.61 12.30 -3.58
CA ASP A 79 -0.60 11.33 -4.03
C ASP A 79 -1.26 10.09 -4.64
N LEU A 80 -2.41 9.63 -4.12
CA LEU A 80 -3.17 8.52 -4.71
C LEU A 80 -3.75 8.88 -6.08
N ALA A 81 -4.10 10.15 -6.30
CA ALA A 81 -4.55 10.63 -7.61
C ALA A 81 -3.38 10.73 -8.62
N ILE A 82 -2.16 11.01 -8.16
CA ILE A 82 -0.94 11.07 -8.98
C ILE A 82 -0.41 9.65 -9.27
N HIS A 83 -0.43 8.79 -8.25
CA HIS A 83 0.03 7.42 -8.28
C HIS A 83 -1.16 6.47 -8.37
N ASP A 84 -1.94 6.58 -9.46
CA ASP A 84 -3.24 5.94 -9.68
C ASP A 84 -3.24 4.40 -9.72
N SER A 85 -2.13 3.74 -9.39
CA SER A 85 -1.99 2.29 -9.42
C SER A 85 -1.17 1.73 -8.25
N ILE A 86 -1.39 0.45 -7.95
CA ILE A 86 -0.76 -0.25 -6.82
C ILE A 86 0.77 -0.20 -6.94
N ASN A 87 1.33 -0.48 -8.12
CA ASN A 87 2.79 -0.47 -8.30
C ASN A 87 3.36 0.94 -8.18
N LYS A 88 2.70 1.95 -8.75
CA LYS A 88 3.16 3.35 -8.64
C LYS A 88 3.19 3.81 -7.19
N LEU A 89 2.15 3.50 -6.41
CA LEU A 89 2.11 3.85 -5.00
C LEU A 89 3.15 3.06 -4.19
N ALA A 90 3.32 1.78 -4.46
CA ALA A 90 4.36 0.96 -3.84
C ALA A 90 5.77 1.50 -4.11
N GLU A 91 6.05 1.91 -5.34
CA GLU A 91 7.32 2.56 -5.70
C GLU A 91 7.49 3.90 -4.99
N HIS A 92 6.43 4.70 -4.84
CA HIS A 92 6.47 5.95 -4.11
C HIS A 92 6.83 5.74 -2.63
N ILE A 93 6.15 4.79 -1.97
CA ILE A 93 6.41 4.45 -0.56
C ILE A 93 7.83 3.90 -0.41
N LEU A 94 8.27 3.02 -1.33
CA LEU A 94 9.64 2.51 -1.34
C LEU A 94 10.67 3.64 -1.41
N ARG A 95 10.48 4.59 -2.34
CA ARG A 95 11.37 5.76 -2.47
C ARG A 95 11.43 6.54 -1.16
N ARG A 96 10.28 6.84 -0.55
CA ARG A 96 10.23 7.59 0.73
C ARG A 96 10.85 6.80 1.88
N ALA A 97 10.65 5.50 1.95
CA ALA A 97 11.25 4.62 2.96
C ALA A 97 12.78 4.49 2.81
N THR A 98 13.31 4.60 1.59
CA THR A 98 14.76 4.56 1.33
C THR A 98 15.46 5.92 1.42
N ALA A 99 14.70 7.02 1.34
CA ALA A 99 15.21 8.39 1.43
C ALA A 99 15.23 8.94 2.88
N ALA A 100 14.58 8.24 3.81
CA ALA A 100 14.57 8.51 5.25
C ALA A 100 15.69 7.73 5.96
#